data_AF-A0A352KFP1-F1
#
_entry.id   AF-A0A352KFP1-F1
#
_cell.length_a   1.000
_cell.length_b   1.000
_cell.length_c   1.000
_cell.angle_alpha   90.00
_cell.angle_beta   90.00
_cell.angle_gamma   90.00
#
_symmetry.space_group_name_H-M   'P 1'
#
loop_
_entity.id
_entity.type
_entity.pdbx_description
1 polymer ?
#
loop_
_entity_poly.entity_id
_entity_poly.type
_entity_poly.pdbx_seq_one_letter_code
_entity_poly.pdbx_strand_id
1 'polypeptide(L)'
;MSEPTEAEIREEVRAWIADNWDPDRGLVEWRNMLVDSGWGVPSWPKQWYGRELNEVLSAAVEREFKRAGAIGVARTGVRMLVAATL
;
A
#
# COMPACT_ATOMS: atom_id res chain seq x y z
N MET A 1 5.58 18.81 14.15
CA MET A 1 5.32 18.36 12.77
C MET A 1 3.82 18.27 12.63
N SER A 2 3.23 18.99 11.69
CA SER A 2 1.78 18.93 11.45
C SER A 2 1.39 17.52 10.98
N GLU A 3 0.21 17.05 11.37
CA GLU A 3 -0.33 15.81 10.83
C GLU A 3 -0.52 15.95 9.31
N PRO A 4 -0.12 14.95 8.50
CA PRO A 4 -0.30 14.99 7.06
C PRO A 4 -1.80 14.97 6.72
N THR A 5 -2.19 15.81 5.78
CA THR A 5 -3.55 15.85 5.26
C THR A 5 -3.84 14.66 4.36
N GLU A 6 -5.13 14.35 4.16
CA GLU A 6 -5.53 13.28 3.23
C GLU A 6 -5.05 13.54 1.80
N ALA A 7 -5.01 14.80 1.37
CA ALA A 7 -4.56 15.17 0.02
C ALA A 7 -3.06 14.85 -0.17
N GLU A 8 -2.23 15.20 0.81
CA GLU A 8 -0.78 14.92 0.77
C GLU A 8 -0.52 13.41 0.74
N ILE A 9 -1.19 12.63 1.59
CA ILE A 9 -1.03 11.17 1.60
C ILE A 9 -1.46 10.54 0.28
N ARG A 10 -2.55 11.03 -0.34
CA ARG A 10 -3.02 10.54 -1.65
C ARG A 10 -2.04 10.84 -2.76
N GLU A 11 -1.45 12.02 -2.76
CA GLU A 11 -0.43 12.39 -3.74
C GLU A 11 0.83 11.54 -3.57
N GLU A 12 1.30 11.40 -2.33
CA GLU A 12 2.51 10.62 -2.01
C GLU A 12 2.36 9.16 -2.42
N VAL A 13 1.27 8.50 -2.03
CA VAL A 13 1.04 7.10 -2.39
C VAL A 13 0.83 6.93 -3.89
N ARG A 14 0.18 7.89 -4.56
CA ARG A 14 -0.04 7.83 -6.00
C ARG A 14 1.27 7.92 -6.77
N ALA A 15 2.15 8.85 -6.38
CA ALA A 15 3.47 8.98 -6.96
C ALA A 15 4.27 7.69 -6.74
N TRP A 16 4.28 7.17 -5.51
CA TRP A 16 4.98 5.93 -5.20
C TRP A 16 4.45 4.74 -6.01
N ILE A 17 3.14 4.58 -6.14
CA ILE A 17 2.56 3.52 -6.99
C ILE A 17 2.97 3.71 -8.44
N ALA A 18 2.90 4.93 -8.99
CA ALA A 18 3.25 5.19 -10.38
C ALA A 18 4.72 4.85 -10.70
N ASP A 19 5.63 5.09 -9.76
CA ASP A 19 7.06 4.82 -9.95
C ASP A 19 7.43 3.35 -9.72
N ASN A 20 6.64 2.61 -8.94
CA ASN A 20 7.03 1.29 -8.45
C ASN A 20 6.13 0.14 -8.93
N TRP A 21 4.87 0.38 -9.30
CA TRP A 21 3.95 -0.68 -9.70
C TRP A 21 4.17 -1.09 -11.15
N ASP A 22 4.42 -2.38 -11.34
CA ASP A 22 4.58 -3.02 -12.64
C ASP A 22 3.91 -4.40 -12.58
N PRO A 23 2.88 -4.66 -13.42
CA PRO A 23 2.16 -5.94 -13.40
C PRO A 23 3.03 -7.13 -13.82
N ASP A 24 4.13 -6.89 -14.54
CA ASP A 24 5.05 -7.95 -14.98
C ASP A 24 6.14 -8.25 -13.93
N ARG A 25 6.21 -7.46 -12.84
CA ARG A 25 7.16 -7.68 -11.76
C ARG A 25 6.80 -8.92 -10.94
N GLY A 26 7.83 -9.65 -10.51
CA GLY A 26 7.68 -10.78 -9.61
C GLY A 26 6.96 -10.39 -8.31
N LEU A 27 5.94 -11.17 -7.93
CA LEU A 27 5.09 -10.86 -6.77
C LEU A 27 5.86 -10.79 -5.44
N VAL A 28 6.92 -11.59 -5.28
CA VAL A 28 7.80 -11.55 -4.09
C VAL A 28 8.54 -10.22 -4.02
N GLU A 29 9.12 -9.79 -5.14
CA GLU A 29 9.84 -8.53 -5.23
C GLU A 29 8.91 -7.35 -4.95
N TRP A 30 7.73 -7.34 -5.58
CA TRP A 30 6.71 -6.33 -5.33
C TRP A 30 6.32 -6.24 -3.85
N ARG A 31 6.09 -7.39 -3.20
CA ARG A 31 5.69 -7.42 -1.78
C ARG A 31 6.80 -6.96 -0.85
N ASN A 32 8.07 -7.24 -1.16
CA ASN A 32 9.19 -6.73 -0.38
C ASN A 32 9.24 -5.20 -0.44
N MET A 33 9.10 -4.62 -1.63
CA MET A 33 9.04 -3.15 -1.78
C MET A 33 7.84 -2.54 -1.05
N LEU A 34 6.69 -3.22 -1.09
CA LEU A 34 5.49 -2.79 -0.38
C LEU A 34 5.69 -2.80 1.15
N VAL A 35 6.39 -3.80 1.69
CA VAL A 35 6.77 -3.86 3.11
C VAL A 35 7.74 -2.73 3.45
N ASP A 36 8.82 -2.57 2.68
CA ASP A 36 9.86 -1.57 2.94
C ASP A 36 9.32 -0.13 2.89
N SER A 37 8.33 0.13 2.02
CA SER A 37 7.69 1.45 1.91
C SER A 37 6.75 1.80 3.07
N GLY A 38 6.28 0.79 3.80
CA GLY A 38 5.24 0.88 4.81
C GLY A 38 3.82 1.11 4.28
N TRP A 39 3.61 1.12 2.96
CA TRP A 39 2.28 1.26 2.37
C TRP A 39 1.41 0.00 2.48
N GLY A 40 2.01 -1.13 2.84
CA GLY A 40 1.30 -2.38 3.04
C GLY A 40 0.24 -2.27 4.14
N VAL A 41 0.64 -1.86 5.34
CA VAL A 41 -0.27 -1.60 6.48
C VAL A 41 0.05 -0.23 7.09
N PRO A 42 -0.39 0.89 6.46
CA PRO A 42 0.05 2.23 6.83
C PRO A 42 -0.30 2.63 8.27
N SER A 43 -1.32 2.01 8.87
CA SER A 43 -1.73 2.27 10.25
C SER A 43 -0.81 1.69 11.31
N TRP A 44 0.09 0.78 10.94
CA TRP A 44 1.03 0.21 11.90
C TRP A 44 2.14 1.20 12.29
N PRO A 45 2.78 0.99 13.46
CA PRO A 45 3.98 1.73 13.85
C PRO A 45 5.11 1.58 12.83
N LYS A 46 5.92 2.62 12.64
CA LYS A 46 7.07 2.59 11.71
C LYS A 46 8.10 1.50 12.02
N GLN A 47 8.32 1.24 13.31
CA GLN A 47 9.20 0.15 13.77
C GLN A 47 8.72 -1.25 13.33
N TRP A 48 7.48 -1.37 12.88
CA TRP A 48 6.87 -2.60 12.36
C TRP A 48 6.48 -2.45 10.88
N TYR A 49 7.23 -1.66 10.11
CA TYR A 49 7.01 -1.46 8.67
C TYR A 49 5.62 -0.83 8.34
N GLY A 50 5.12 0.03 9.22
CA GLY A 50 3.97 0.89 8.93
C GLY A 50 4.36 2.35 8.77
N ARG A 51 3.37 3.25 8.75
CA ARG A 51 3.57 4.69 8.57
C ARG A 51 2.93 5.53 9.67
N GLU A 52 2.36 4.90 10.70
CA GLU A 52 1.65 5.55 11.81
C GLU A 52 0.48 6.43 11.35
N LEU A 53 -0.15 6.06 10.23
CA LEU A 53 -1.32 6.78 9.73
C LEU A 53 -2.58 6.42 10.51
N ASN A 54 -3.46 7.39 10.72
CA ASN A 54 -4.79 7.08 11.25
C ASN A 54 -5.63 6.29 10.21
N GLU A 55 -6.79 5.79 10.65
CA GLU A 55 -7.68 4.97 9.82
C GLU A 55 -8.22 5.71 8.58
N VAL A 56 -8.47 7.02 8.70
CA VAL A 56 -9.00 7.84 7.58
C VAL A 56 -7.95 7.94 6.46
N LEU A 57 -6.70 8.22 6.83
CA LEU A 57 -5.58 8.29 5.90
C LEU A 57 -5.24 6.91 5.32
N SER A 58 -5.30 5.85 6.14
CA SER A 58 -5.09 4.47 5.67
C SER A 58 -6.16 4.05 4.66
N ALA A 59 -7.42 4.42 4.87
CA ALA A 59 -8.49 4.18 3.90
C ALA A 59 -8.28 4.96 2.58
N ALA A 60 -7.68 6.16 2.64
CA ALA A 60 -7.31 6.91 1.45
C ALA A 60 -6.24 6.20 0.62
N VAL A 61 -5.22 5.64 1.28
CA VAL A 61 -4.20 4.80 0.65
C VAL A 61 -4.82 3.60 -0.07
N GLU A 62 -5.71 2.86 0.60
CA GLU A 62 -6.36 1.70 -0.01
C GLU A 62 -7.15 2.05 -1.27
N ARG A 63 -7.79 3.23 -1.30
CA ARG A 63 -8.51 3.72 -2.49
C ARG A 63 -7.56 3.98 -3.67
N GLU A 64 -6.36 4.51 -3.42
CA GLU A 64 -5.37 4.74 -4.47
C GLU A 64 -4.80 3.43 -5.02
N PHE A 65 -4.50 2.43 -4.16
CA PHE A 65 -4.10 1.09 -4.62
C PHE A 65 -5.19 0.44 -5.49
N LYS A 66 -6.45 0.48 -5.07
CA LYS A 66 -7.59 -0.03 -5.86
C LYS A 66 -7.72 0.70 -7.20
N ARG A 67 -7.57 2.02 -7.20
CA ARG A 67 -7.65 2.85 -8.42
C ARG A 67 -6.52 2.51 -9.41
N ALA A 68 -5.33 2.22 -8.92
CA ALA A 68 -4.19 1.83 -9.76
C ALA A 68 -4.23 0.35 -10.20
N GLY A 69 -5.12 -0.47 -9.64
CA GLY A 69 -5.10 -1.92 -9.83
C GLY A 69 -3.88 -2.59 -9.21
N ALA A 70 -3.17 -1.91 -8.31
CA ALA A 70 -1.96 -2.41 -7.70
C ALA A 70 -2.28 -3.45 -6.61
N ILE A 71 -1.50 -4.54 -6.58
CA ILE A 71 -1.71 -5.62 -5.62
C ILE A 71 -1.32 -5.13 -4.23
N GLY A 72 -2.28 -5.08 -3.30
CA GLY A 72 -2.01 -4.78 -1.89
C GLY A 72 -1.51 -6.00 -1.10
N VAL A 73 -1.30 -5.81 0.21
CA VAL A 73 -1.09 -6.92 1.14
C VAL A 73 -2.35 -7.78 1.28
N ALA A 74 -2.17 -9.07 1.56
CA ALA A 74 -3.28 -9.97 1.83
C ALA A 74 -3.90 -9.67 3.20
N ARG A 75 -4.95 -8.83 3.22
CA ARG A 75 -5.69 -8.48 4.44
C ARG A 75 -6.76 -9.50 4.85
N THR A 76 -7.25 -10.32 3.93
CA THR A 76 -8.44 -11.15 4.15
C THR A 76 -8.24 -12.60 3.69
N GLY A 77 -7.53 -13.38 4.52
CA GLY A 77 -7.41 -14.83 4.40
C GLY A 77 -6.74 -15.36 3.12
N VAL A 78 -6.50 -16.68 3.10
CA VAL A 78 -5.76 -17.36 2.02
C VAL A 78 -6.44 -17.24 0.65
N ARG A 79 -7.77 -17.01 0.61
CA ARG A 79 -8.55 -16.93 -0.64
C ARG A 79 -8.14 -15.78 -1.56
N MET A 80 -7.70 -14.65 -1.01
CA MET A 80 -7.22 -13.52 -1.84
C MET A 80 -5.79 -13.69 -2.32
N LEU A 81 -5.03 -14.66 -1.80
CA LEU A 81 -3.68 -14.96 -2.30
C LEU A 81 -3.71 -15.61 -3.69
N VAL A 82 -4.76 -16.38 -4.00
CA VAL A 82 -4.93 -17.11 -5.27
C VAL A 82 -5.60 -16.25 -6.35
N ALA A 83 -6.37 -15.23 -5.96
CA ALA A 83 -7.12 -14.41 -6.91
C ALA A 83 -6.24 -13.51 -7.81
N ALA A 84 -4.96 -13.33 -7.48
CA ALA A 84 -4.02 -12.56 -8.31
C ALA A 84 -3.28 -13.41 -9.36
N THR A 85 -3.60 -14.71 -9.47
CA THR A 85 -2.95 -15.64 -10.41
C THR A 85 -3.92 -16.33 -11.38
N LEU A 86 -5.19 -15.94 -11.38
CA LEU A 86 -6.22 -16.39 -12.33
C LEU A 86 -6.66 -15.19 -13.18
#